data_AF-A0A953PU53-F1
#
_entry.id   AF-A0A953PU53-F1
#
_cell.length_a   1.000
_cell.length_b   1.000
_cell.length_c   1.000
_cell.angle_alpha   90.00
_cell.angle_beta   90.00
_cell.angle_gamma   90.00
#
_symmetry.space_group_name_H-M   'P 1'
#
loop_
_entity.id
_entity.type
_entity.pdbx_description
1 polymer ?
#
loop_
_entity_poly.entity_id
_entity_poly.type
_entity_poly.pdbx_seq_one_letter_code
_entity_poly.pdbx_strand_id
1 'polypeptide(L)'
;MPADRTLLNLLRTGPPYTLIEKERLRRFAKRFCRKHDADFRRLSRTWLSRRSGPWWDDAAVQDIVGTIFMRTLSWIVRYDPSLNPAAKVLPPIEACRVWLRQRVRDEARFAADHTRRNCNRRRRREEEYDADPDSYEAGDRAADPESIALRRSELAAMRTRLNALAPREQKALLMRANGESYESIGAALEISTGAVRVLVHRARARLSA
;
A
#
# COMPACT_ATOMS: atom_id res chain seq x y z
N MET A 1 27.63 -38.17 0.44
CA MET A 1 26.64 -38.22 1.54
C MET A 1 27.07 -37.18 2.56
N PRO A 2 26.31 -36.12 2.95
CA PRO A 2 24.84 -36.02 3.01
C PRO A 2 24.30 -34.59 2.68
N ALA A 3 24.16 -34.21 1.40
CA ALA A 3 23.51 -32.93 1.04
C ALA A 3 22.04 -33.13 0.56
N ASP A 4 21.71 -34.31 0.04
CA ASP A 4 20.38 -34.58 -0.53
C ASP A 4 19.28 -34.81 0.52
N ARG A 5 19.63 -35.29 1.73
CA ARG A 5 18.62 -35.61 2.75
C ARG A 5 17.98 -34.36 3.36
N THR A 6 18.69 -33.24 3.40
CA THR A 6 18.21 -31.99 4.00
C THR A 6 17.25 -31.25 3.07
N LEU A 7 17.51 -31.26 1.76
CA LEU A 7 16.59 -30.69 0.74
C LEU A 7 15.33 -31.53 0.56
N LEU A 8 15.44 -32.87 0.63
CA LEU A 8 14.29 -33.77 0.61
C LEU A 8 13.42 -33.67 1.86
N ASN A 9 14.00 -33.36 3.03
CA ASN A 9 13.24 -33.16 4.27
C ASN A 9 12.53 -31.80 4.33
N LEU A 10 13.09 -30.74 3.73
CA LEU A 10 12.42 -29.44 3.58
C LEU A 10 11.21 -29.50 2.62
N LEU A 11 11.19 -30.46 1.70
CA LEU A 11 10.06 -30.73 0.80
C LEU A 11 8.97 -31.62 1.43
N ARG A 12 9.19 -32.16 2.64
CA ARG A 12 8.35 -33.21 3.23
C ARG A 12 7.37 -32.72 4.31
N THR A 13 7.48 -31.47 4.75
CA THR A 13 6.72 -30.94 5.91
C THR A 13 5.68 -29.87 5.58
N GLY A 14 5.47 -29.54 4.30
CA GLY A 14 4.34 -28.73 3.84
C GLY A 14 3.48 -29.51 2.84
N PRO A 15 2.15 -29.30 2.78
CA PRO A 15 1.31 -29.94 1.76
C PRO A 15 1.88 -29.68 0.35
N PRO A 16 2.08 -30.74 -0.47
CA PRO A 16 2.87 -30.66 -1.68
C PRO A 16 2.00 -30.12 -2.80
N TYR A 17 1.81 -28.81 -2.86
CA TYR A 17 1.21 -28.24 -4.06
C TYR A 17 2.18 -28.40 -5.22
N THR A 18 1.80 -29.27 -6.14
CA THR A 18 2.52 -29.54 -7.39
C THR A 18 2.74 -28.23 -8.15
N LEU A 19 3.78 -28.18 -8.99
CA LEU A 19 4.02 -27.04 -9.89
C LEU A 19 2.76 -26.69 -10.72
N ILE A 20 1.97 -27.70 -11.06
CA ILE A 20 0.68 -27.60 -11.75
C ILE A 20 -0.36 -26.84 -10.91
N GLU A 21 -0.45 -27.10 -9.61
CA GLU A 21 -1.36 -26.39 -8.69
C GLU A 21 -0.95 -24.95 -8.48
N LYS A 22 0.37 -24.66 -8.41
CA LYS A 22 0.88 -23.28 -8.37
C LYS A 22 0.50 -22.51 -9.65
N GLU A 23 0.61 -23.13 -10.82
CA GLU A 23 0.25 -22.51 -12.09
C GLU A 23 -1.27 -22.38 -12.27
N ARG A 24 -2.05 -23.31 -11.73
CA ARG A 24 -3.52 -23.19 -11.62
C ARG A 24 -3.92 -22.05 -10.69
N LEU A 25 -3.26 -21.88 -9.55
CA LEU A 25 -3.47 -20.76 -8.63
C LEU A 25 -3.12 -19.42 -9.28
N ARG A 26 -2.02 -19.32 -10.03
CA ARG A 26 -1.66 -18.12 -10.81
C ARG A 26 -2.70 -17.77 -11.86
N ARG A 27 -3.17 -18.76 -12.64
CA ARG A 27 -4.23 -18.55 -13.64
C ARG A 27 -5.58 -18.22 -13.00
N PHE A 28 -5.89 -18.85 -11.89
CA PHE A 28 -7.07 -18.56 -11.08
C PHE A 28 -7.01 -17.12 -10.58
N ALA A 29 -5.91 -16.70 -9.97
CA ALA A 29 -5.69 -15.34 -9.50
C ALA A 29 -5.83 -14.29 -10.60
N LYS A 30 -5.20 -14.49 -11.76
CA LYS A 30 -5.36 -13.57 -12.90
C LYS A 30 -6.83 -13.44 -13.33
N ARG A 31 -7.56 -14.56 -13.37
CA ARG A 31 -9.01 -14.57 -13.69
C ARG A 31 -9.85 -13.97 -12.57
N PHE A 32 -9.52 -14.23 -11.32
CA PHE A 32 -10.18 -13.68 -10.14
C PHE A 32 -10.00 -12.17 -10.11
N CYS A 33 -8.78 -11.66 -10.29
CA CYS A 33 -8.48 -10.23 -10.38
C CYS A 33 -9.21 -9.56 -11.55
N ARG A 34 -9.33 -10.22 -12.73
CA ARG A 34 -10.09 -9.66 -13.87
C ARG A 34 -11.61 -9.69 -13.65
N LYS A 35 -12.16 -10.82 -13.21
CA LYS A 35 -13.60 -11.02 -13.01
C LYS A 35 -14.13 -10.19 -11.85
N HIS A 36 -13.36 -10.15 -10.77
CA HIS A 36 -13.69 -9.35 -9.62
C HIS A 36 -13.09 -7.95 -9.70
N ASP A 37 -12.50 -7.47 -10.80
CA ASP A 37 -12.14 -6.04 -10.90
C ASP A 37 -13.42 -5.19 -10.78
N ALA A 38 -14.49 -5.60 -11.47
CA ALA A 38 -15.80 -4.97 -11.37
C ALA A 38 -16.44 -5.16 -9.98
N ASP A 39 -16.44 -6.37 -9.42
CA ASP A 39 -16.99 -6.63 -8.09
C ASP A 39 -16.17 -5.97 -6.98
N PHE A 40 -14.86 -5.89 -7.15
CA PHE A 40 -13.94 -5.23 -6.23
C PHE A 40 -14.18 -3.74 -6.29
N ARG A 41 -14.22 -3.13 -7.47
CA ARG A 41 -14.60 -1.71 -7.65
C ARG A 41 -15.99 -1.42 -7.10
N ARG A 42 -16.94 -2.35 -7.27
CA ARG A 42 -18.30 -2.22 -6.73
C ARG A 42 -18.31 -2.34 -5.21
N LEU A 43 -17.69 -3.38 -4.63
CA LEU A 43 -17.62 -3.59 -3.19
C LEU A 43 -16.83 -2.48 -2.49
N SER A 44 -15.70 -2.07 -3.07
CA SER A 44 -14.94 -0.93 -2.56
C SER A 44 -15.74 0.35 -2.71
N ARG A 45 -16.42 0.65 -3.83
CA ARG A 45 -17.34 1.81 -3.90
C ARG A 45 -18.47 1.74 -2.88
N THR A 46 -19.18 0.63 -2.74
CA THR A 46 -20.33 0.51 -1.83
C THR A 46 -19.90 0.54 -0.36
N TRP A 47 -18.73 -0.04 -0.06
CA TRP A 47 -18.17 -0.03 1.29
C TRP A 47 -17.55 1.33 1.64
N LEU A 48 -16.87 1.95 0.69
CA LEU A 48 -16.33 3.30 0.81
C LEU A 48 -17.48 4.29 0.92
N SER A 49 -18.47 4.29 0.02
CA SER A 49 -19.63 5.21 0.06
C SER A 49 -20.42 5.19 1.36
N ARG A 50 -20.51 4.04 2.04
CA ARG A 50 -21.16 3.91 3.35
C ARG A 50 -20.33 4.41 4.52
N ARG A 51 -19.02 4.61 4.35
CA ARG A 51 -18.07 5.01 5.40
C ARG A 51 -17.36 6.33 5.12
N SER A 52 -17.41 6.78 3.88
CA SER A 52 -16.93 8.06 3.41
C SER A 52 -17.96 9.11 3.74
N GLY A 53 -17.61 10.05 4.62
CA GLY A 53 -18.29 11.34 4.61
C GLY A 53 -17.96 12.12 3.33
N PRO A 54 -18.47 13.35 3.18
CA PRO A 54 -18.39 14.17 1.95
C PRO A 54 -16.98 14.49 1.41
N TRP A 55 -15.92 13.99 2.04
CA TRP A 55 -14.51 14.27 1.75
C TRP A 55 -13.80 13.20 0.92
N TRP A 56 -14.53 12.24 0.35
CA TRP A 56 -13.95 11.25 -0.57
C TRP A 56 -14.29 11.64 -2.01
N ASP A 57 -13.27 12.02 -2.77
CA ASP A 57 -13.41 12.19 -4.22
C ASP A 57 -13.21 10.85 -4.96
N ASP A 58 -13.73 10.78 -6.18
CA ASP A 58 -13.61 9.58 -7.02
C ASP A 58 -12.13 9.23 -7.30
N ALA A 59 -11.25 10.23 -7.32
CA ALA A 59 -9.81 10.05 -7.51
C ALA A 59 -9.14 9.29 -6.35
N ALA A 60 -9.46 9.62 -5.10
CA ALA A 60 -8.98 8.92 -3.91
C ALA A 60 -9.46 7.46 -3.89
N VAL A 61 -10.73 7.23 -4.27
CA VAL A 61 -11.28 5.88 -4.41
C VAL A 61 -10.50 5.08 -5.45
N GLN A 62 -10.22 5.64 -6.63
CA GLN A 62 -9.45 4.97 -7.68
C GLN A 62 -8.00 4.67 -7.27
N ASP A 63 -7.34 5.56 -6.52
CA ASP A 63 -5.97 5.30 -6.03
C ASP A 63 -5.94 4.13 -5.04
N ILE A 64 -6.87 4.11 -4.09
CA ILE A 64 -6.97 3.02 -3.10
C ILE A 64 -7.22 1.70 -3.82
N VAL A 65 -8.14 1.68 -4.79
CA VAL A 65 -8.41 0.49 -5.60
C VAL A 65 -7.16 0.03 -6.37
N GLY A 66 -6.46 0.94 -7.05
CA GLY A 66 -5.24 0.62 -7.79
C GLY A 66 -4.13 0.08 -6.88
N THR A 67 -3.95 0.67 -5.70
CA THR A 67 -2.97 0.24 -4.72
C THR A 67 -3.27 -1.16 -4.20
N ILE A 68 -4.53 -1.44 -3.82
CA ILE A 68 -4.93 -2.76 -3.33
C ILE A 68 -4.78 -3.80 -4.45
N PHE A 69 -5.14 -3.47 -5.70
CA PHE A 69 -4.96 -4.37 -6.84
C PHE A 69 -3.50 -4.79 -7.02
N MET A 70 -2.56 -3.84 -7.01
CA MET A 70 -1.13 -4.14 -7.17
C MET A 70 -0.59 -5.00 -6.02
N ARG A 71 -1.00 -4.72 -4.77
CA ARG A 71 -0.63 -5.54 -3.61
C ARG A 71 -1.23 -6.93 -3.67
N THR A 72 -2.47 -7.04 -4.16
CA THR A 72 -3.18 -8.31 -4.35
C THR A 72 -2.39 -9.23 -5.28
N LEU A 73 -1.85 -8.72 -6.39
CA LEU A 73 -0.98 -9.49 -7.28
C LEU A 73 0.30 -9.95 -6.56
N SER A 74 0.93 -9.07 -5.79
CA SER A 74 2.13 -9.42 -5.02
C SER A 74 1.86 -10.50 -3.96
N TRP A 75 0.71 -10.45 -3.29
CA TRP A 75 0.33 -11.41 -2.27
C TRP A 75 0.08 -12.79 -2.87
N ILE A 76 -0.57 -12.84 -4.03
CA ILE A 76 -0.83 -14.09 -4.74
C ILE A 76 0.47 -14.78 -5.13
N VAL A 77 1.47 -14.02 -5.60
CA VAL A 77 2.79 -14.59 -5.93
C VAL A 77 3.48 -15.21 -4.71
N ARG A 78 3.23 -14.64 -3.53
CA ARG A 78 3.78 -15.09 -2.24
C ARG A 78 2.82 -16.00 -1.46
N TYR A 79 1.70 -16.40 -2.06
CA TYR A 79 0.70 -17.18 -1.35
C TYR A 79 1.24 -18.59 -1.10
N ASP A 80 1.44 -18.89 0.18
CA ASP A 80 1.78 -20.22 0.66
C ASP A 80 0.52 -20.83 1.32
N PRO A 81 -0.07 -21.88 0.73
CA PRO A 81 -1.26 -22.47 1.29
C PRO A 81 -0.97 -23.25 2.57
N SER A 82 0.28 -23.66 2.84
CA SER A 82 0.65 -24.31 4.12
C SER A 82 0.46 -23.38 5.33
N LEU A 83 0.64 -22.07 5.11
CA LEU A 83 0.45 -21.03 6.11
C LEU A 83 -1.00 -20.58 6.25
N ASN A 84 -1.90 -21.05 5.37
CA ASN A 84 -3.31 -20.68 5.41
C ASN A 84 -4.11 -21.66 6.28
N PRO A 85 -4.64 -21.24 7.44
CA PRO A 85 -5.45 -22.13 8.28
C PRO A 85 -6.68 -22.67 7.55
N ALA A 86 -7.23 -21.93 6.59
CA ALA A 86 -8.35 -22.39 5.77
C ALA A 86 -7.97 -23.54 4.83
N ALA A 87 -6.70 -23.70 4.47
CA ALA A 87 -6.23 -24.81 3.63
C ALA A 87 -6.20 -26.16 4.37
N LYS A 88 -6.42 -26.17 5.69
CA LYS A 88 -6.58 -27.41 6.47
C LYS A 88 -7.94 -28.10 6.23
N VAL A 89 -8.94 -27.35 5.76
CA VAL A 89 -10.34 -27.78 5.64
C VAL A 89 -10.96 -27.49 4.27
N LEU A 90 -10.37 -26.59 3.49
CA LEU A 90 -10.85 -26.22 2.16
C LEU A 90 -9.88 -26.66 1.06
N PRO A 91 -10.40 -26.96 -0.15
CA PRO A 91 -9.57 -27.11 -1.33
C PRO A 91 -8.67 -25.88 -1.54
N PRO A 92 -7.50 -26.03 -2.17
CA PRO A 92 -6.44 -25.00 -2.18
C PRO A 92 -6.89 -23.69 -2.81
N ILE A 93 -7.70 -23.79 -3.87
CA ILE A 93 -8.27 -22.64 -4.57
C ILE A 93 -9.27 -21.90 -3.67
N GLU A 94 -10.10 -22.62 -2.93
CA GLU A 94 -11.12 -22.02 -2.07
C GLU A 94 -10.49 -21.42 -0.80
N ALA A 95 -9.48 -22.09 -0.24
CA ALA A 95 -8.63 -21.53 0.80
C ALA A 95 -7.95 -20.23 0.35
N CYS A 96 -7.36 -20.22 -0.86
CA CYS A 96 -6.78 -19.02 -1.46
C CYS A 96 -7.81 -17.91 -1.63
N ARG A 97 -9.05 -18.21 -2.02
CA ARG A 97 -10.15 -17.23 -2.17
C ARG A 97 -10.55 -16.60 -0.85
N VAL A 98 -10.71 -17.41 0.19
CA VAL A 98 -11.08 -16.93 1.53
C VAL A 98 -9.97 -16.01 2.06
N TRP A 99 -8.72 -16.46 1.96
CA TRP A 99 -7.56 -15.68 2.37
C TRP A 99 -7.44 -14.36 1.59
N LEU A 100 -7.58 -14.40 0.26
CA LEU A 100 -7.47 -13.22 -0.59
C LEU A 100 -8.57 -12.19 -0.28
N ARG A 101 -9.81 -12.65 -0.07
CA ARG A 101 -10.94 -11.78 0.34
C ARG A 101 -10.67 -11.12 1.67
N GLN A 102 -10.14 -11.86 2.65
CA GLN A 102 -9.83 -11.30 3.96
C GLN A 102 -8.71 -10.26 3.85
N ARG A 103 -7.64 -10.55 3.11
CA ARG A 103 -6.52 -9.60 2.93
C ARG A 103 -6.89 -8.33 2.19
N VAL A 104 -7.66 -8.47 1.12
CA VAL A 104 -8.26 -7.34 0.41
C VAL A 104 -9.06 -6.45 1.36
N ARG A 105 -9.88 -7.06 2.22
CA ARG A 105 -10.71 -6.33 3.19
C ARG A 105 -9.86 -5.62 4.24
N ASP A 106 -8.83 -6.28 4.78
CA ASP A 106 -7.93 -5.70 5.77
C ASP A 106 -7.18 -4.49 5.19
N GLU A 107 -6.69 -4.61 3.95
CA GLU A 107 -5.98 -3.52 3.28
C GLU A 107 -6.90 -2.37 2.90
N ALA A 108 -8.13 -2.66 2.45
CA ALA A 108 -9.13 -1.62 2.22
C ALA A 108 -9.44 -0.84 3.49
N ARG A 109 -9.51 -1.52 4.64
CA ARG A 109 -9.64 -0.87 5.96
C ARG A 109 -8.43 0.00 6.28
N PHE A 110 -7.23 -0.54 6.12
CA PHE A 110 -5.99 0.19 6.38
C PHE A 110 -5.87 1.44 5.50
N ALA A 111 -6.11 1.31 4.19
CA ALA A 111 -6.05 2.41 3.24
C ALA A 111 -7.10 3.49 3.53
N ALA A 112 -8.31 3.09 3.93
CA ALA A 112 -9.37 4.02 4.32
C ALA A 112 -9.04 4.77 5.62
N ASP A 113 -8.54 4.07 6.64
CA ASP A 113 -8.12 4.70 7.88
C ASP A 113 -6.94 5.65 7.66
N HIS A 114 -5.97 5.25 6.81
CA HIS A 114 -4.84 6.08 6.45
C HIS A 114 -5.29 7.36 5.74
N THR A 115 -6.19 7.24 4.77
CA THR A 115 -6.74 8.39 4.02
C THR A 115 -7.53 9.32 4.96
N ARG A 116 -8.39 8.76 5.81
CA ARG A 116 -9.15 9.54 6.81
C ARG A 116 -8.20 10.33 7.74
N ARG A 117 -7.15 9.69 8.24
CA ARG A 117 -6.14 10.37 9.09
C ARG A 117 -5.41 11.48 8.34
N ASN A 118 -5.07 11.27 7.07
CA ASN A 118 -4.41 12.30 6.25
C ASN A 118 -5.33 13.49 5.99
N CYS A 119 -6.60 13.26 5.64
CA CYS A 119 -7.58 14.35 5.47
C CYS A 119 -7.78 15.12 6.78
N ASN A 120 -7.92 14.43 7.91
CA ASN A 120 -8.04 15.09 9.22
C ASN A 120 -6.77 15.89 9.58
N ARG A 121 -5.59 15.39 9.22
CA ARG A 121 -4.32 16.11 9.43
C ARG A 121 -4.22 17.35 8.54
N ARG A 122 -4.68 17.25 7.28
CA ARG A 122 -4.71 18.40 6.36
C ARG A 122 -5.64 19.47 6.88
N ARG A 123 -6.86 19.09 7.29
CA ARG A 123 -7.83 19.98 7.91
C ARG A 123 -7.29 20.65 9.16
N ARG A 124 -6.63 19.91 10.06
CA ARG A 124 -6.00 20.51 11.25
C ARG A 124 -4.93 21.54 10.89
N ARG A 125 -4.14 21.30 9.83
CA ARG A 125 -3.15 22.28 9.35
C ARG A 125 -3.79 23.50 8.70
N GLU A 126 -4.87 23.31 7.95
CA GLU A 126 -5.65 24.42 7.37
C GLU A 126 -6.29 25.25 8.50
N GLU A 127 -6.92 24.60 9.49
CA GLU A 127 -7.47 25.22 10.71
C GLU A 127 -6.40 25.92 11.56
N GLU A 128 -5.17 25.36 11.63
CA GLU A 128 -4.02 25.96 12.33
C GLU A 128 -3.43 27.15 11.55
N TYR A 129 -3.63 27.23 10.23
CA TYR A 129 -3.20 28.36 9.40
C TYR A 129 -4.20 29.52 9.39
N ASP A 130 -5.49 29.20 9.59
CA ASP A 130 -6.57 30.20 9.79
C ASP A 130 -6.65 30.68 11.25
N ALA A 131 -5.96 30.01 12.18
CA ALA A 131 -5.78 30.48 13.54
C ALA A 131 -4.70 31.57 13.59
N ASP A 132 -5.00 32.65 14.30
CA ASP A 132 -4.16 33.83 14.58
C ASP A 132 -2.63 33.56 14.50
N PRO A 133 -1.88 34.30 13.64
CA PRO A 133 -0.41 34.18 13.52
C PRO A 133 0.37 34.35 14.82
N ASP A 134 -0.25 34.91 15.87
CA ASP A 134 0.36 35.11 17.19
C ASP A 134 0.15 33.93 18.17
N SER A 135 -0.53 32.85 17.76
CA SER A 135 -0.80 31.67 18.60
C SER A 135 0.36 30.63 18.64
N TYR A 136 1.61 31.04 18.42
CA TYR A 136 2.78 30.16 18.60
C TYR A 136 3.13 29.92 20.08
N GLU A 137 2.18 29.40 20.87
CA GLU A 137 2.53 28.59 22.05
C GLU A 137 2.83 27.17 21.57
N ALA A 138 4.04 27.00 21.04
CA ALA A 138 4.63 25.71 20.80
C ALA A 138 4.64 24.92 22.11
N GLY A 139 3.78 23.90 22.18
CA GLY A 139 3.89 22.86 23.19
C GLY A 139 5.23 22.16 23.03
N ASP A 140 6.17 22.45 23.92
CA ASP A 140 7.27 21.55 24.21
C ASP A 140 7.55 21.53 25.73
N ARG A 141 6.69 20.82 26.46
CA ARG A 141 7.06 20.31 27.78
C ARG A 141 7.96 19.10 27.55
N ALA A 142 9.26 19.36 27.52
CA ALA A 142 10.34 18.39 27.70
C ALA A 142 10.48 17.28 26.64
N ALA A 143 10.71 17.65 25.36
CA ALA A 143 11.45 16.75 24.47
C ALA A 143 12.90 16.60 24.98
N ASP A 144 13.24 15.40 25.45
CA ASP A 144 14.58 15.03 25.89
C ASP A 144 15.64 15.32 24.79
N PRO A 145 16.82 15.90 25.10
CA PRO A 145 17.83 16.28 24.11
C PRO A 145 18.27 15.13 23.19
N GLU A 146 18.30 13.89 23.69
CA GLU A 146 18.62 12.71 22.89
C GLU A 146 17.54 12.47 21.82
N SER A 147 16.27 12.61 22.18
CA SER A 147 15.14 12.51 21.24
C SER A 147 15.18 13.56 20.12
N ILE A 148 15.62 14.79 20.45
CA ILE A 148 15.79 15.87 19.47
C ILE A 148 16.95 15.55 18.52
N ALA A 149 18.08 15.08 19.06
CA ALA A 149 19.25 14.70 18.28
C ALA A 149 18.95 13.53 17.33
N LEU A 150 18.26 12.49 17.81
CA LEU A 150 17.82 11.35 17.02
C LEU A 150 16.90 11.78 15.88
N ARG A 151 15.91 12.63 16.17
CA ARG A 151 14.99 13.15 15.14
C ARG A 151 15.71 13.98 14.08
N ARG A 152 16.71 14.77 14.47
CA ARG A 152 17.55 15.53 13.52
C ARG A 152 18.37 14.59 12.63
N SER A 153 18.95 13.51 13.17
CA SER A 153 19.72 12.55 12.39
C SER A 153 18.84 11.77 11.40
N GLU A 154 17.65 11.35 11.82
CA GLU A 154 16.66 10.70 10.97
C GLU A 154 16.21 11.61 9.80
N LEU A 155 15.95 12.89 10.09
CA LEU A 155 15.58 13.88 9.07
C LEU A 155 16.74 14.14 8.10
N ALA A 156 17.98 14.18 8.58
CA ALA A 156 19.16 14.33 7.73
C ALA A 156 19.33 13.13 6.79
N ALA A 157 19.21 11.91 7.31
CA ALA A 157 19.28 10.68 6.51
C ALA A 157 18.15 10.62 5.46
N MET A 158 16.92 10.98 5.84
CA MET A 158 15.78 11.05 4.93
C MET A 158 16.02 12.09 3.81
N ARG A 159 16.55 13.27 4.14
CA ARG A 159 16.91 14.31 3.17
C ARG A 159 17.96 13.82 2.18
N THR A 160 19.00 13.13 2.64
CA THR A 160 20.02 12.55 1.77
C THR A 160 19.43 11.56 0.78
N ARG A 161 18.55 10.66 1.24
CA ARG A 161 17.88 9.68 0.35
C ARG A 161 16.92 10.36 -0.63
N LEU A 162 16.23 11.41 -0.22
CA LEU A 162 15.38 12.22 -1.10
C LEU A 162 16.19 12.91 -2.20
N ASN A 163 17.35 13.46 -1.86
CA ASN A 163 18.24 14.13 -2.81
C ASN A 163 18.93 13.16 -3.79
N ALA A 164 19.01 11.86 -3.44
CA ALA A 164 19.52 10.82 -4.33
C ALA A 164 18.49 10.37 -5.41
N LEU A 165 17.22 10.77 -5.28
CA LEU A 165 16.21 10.51 -6.30
C LEU A 165 16.43 11.39 -7.53
N ALA A 166 15.99 10.92 -8.69
CA ALA A 166 15.97 11.78 -9.88
C ALA A 166 15.03 12.99 -9.64
N PRO A 167 15.34 14.19 -10.15
CA PRO A 167 14.52 15.39 -9.89
C PRO A 167 13.04 15.21 -10.23
N ARG A 168 12.75 14.44 -11.28
CA ARG A 168 11.38 14.10 -11.70
C ARG A 168 10.67 13.16 -10.72
N GLU A 169 11.39 12.20 -10.14
CA GLU A 169 10.88 11.29 -9.10
C GLU A 169 10.62 12.05 -7.80
N GLN A 170 11.54 12.94 -7.42
CA GLN A 170 11.41 13.80 -6.25
C GLN A 170 10.18 14.70 -6.37
N LYS A 171 10.01 15.40 -7.51
CA LYS A 171 8.86 16.29 -7.76
C LYS A 171 7.54 15.52 -7.71
N ALA A 172 7.44 14.38 -8.40
CA ALA A 172 6.24 13.54 -8.38
C ALA A 172 5.90 13.05 -6.96
N LEU A 173 6.92 12.65 -6.20
CA LEU A 173 6.75 12.17 -4.83
C LEU A 173 6.30 13.28 -3.87
N LEU A 174 6.90 14.48 -3.98
CA LEU A 174 6.52 15.65 -3.18
C LEU A 174 5.09 16.09 -3.48
N MET A 175 4.72 16.19 -4.75
CA MET A 175 3.35 16.50 -5.15
C MET A 175 2.36 15.47 -4.58
N ARG A 176 2.70 14.17 -4.66
CA ARG A 176 1.86 13.13 -4.06
C ARG A 176 1.79 13.25 -2.54
N ALA A 177 2.89 13.58 -1.87
CA ALA A 177 2.91 13.78 -0.41
C ALA A 177 2.07 14.99 0.03
N ASN A 178 1.94 16.00 -0.83
CA ASN A 178 1.07 17.15 -0.65
C ASN A 178 -0.41 16.86 -1.00
N GLY A 179 -0.72 15.67 -1.50
CA GLY A 179 -2.09 15.21 -1.75
C GLY A 179 -2.56 15.30 -3.20
N GLU A 180 -1.71 15.75 -4.13
CA GLU A 180 -2.06 15.86 -5.56
C GLU A 180 -2.45 14.49 -6.15
N SER A 181 -3.48 14.48 -7.02
CA SER A 181 -3.90 13.27 -7.74
C SER A 181 -2.85 12.87 -8.78
N TYR A 182 -2.78 11.59 -9.18
CA TYR A 182 -1.84 11.19 -10.23
C TYR A 182 -2.14 11.81 -11.59
N GLU A 183 -3.40 12.22 -11.82
CA GLU A 183 -3.82 12.92 -13.02
C GLU A 183 -3.27 14.35 -13.02
N SER A 184 -3.41 15.07 -11.90
CA SER A 184 -2.81 16.40 -11.68
C SER A 184 -1.28 16.36 -11.82
N ILE A 185 -0.64 15.37 -11.20
CA ILE A 185 0.81 15.16 -11.31
C ILE A 185 1.21 14.81 -12.75
N GLY A 186 0.39 14.01 -13.45
CA GLY A 186 0.63 13.63 -14.84
C GLY A 186 0.58 14.84 -15.77
N ALA A 187 -0.43 15.71 -15.58
CA ALA A 187 -0.53 16.97 -16.29
C ALA A 187 0.67 17.89 -15.99
N ALA A 188 1.05 18.05 -14.72
CA ALA A 188 2.14 18.93 -14.32
C ALA A 188 3.55 18.42 -14.72
N LEU A 189 3.69 17.12 -14.96
CA LEU A 189 4.94 16.49 -15.38
C LEU A 189 4.92 16.03 -16.84
N GLU A 190 3.85 16.34 -17.58
CA GLU A 190 3.63 15.96 -18.98
C GLU A 190 3.86 14.46 -19.25
N ILE A 191 3.33 13.61 -18.37
CA ILE A 191 3.38 12.14 -18.49
C ILE A 191 2.03 11.51 -18.24
N SER A 192 1.84 10.31 -18.77
CA SER A 192 0.61 9.54 -18.53
C SER A 192 0.44 9.21 -17.05
N THR A 193 -0.81 9.17 -16.60
CA THR A 193 -1.18 8.78 -15.22
C THR A 193 -0.59 7.42 -14.82
N GLY A 194 -0.50 6.49 -15.77
CA GLY A 194 0.15 5.19 -15.56
C GLY A 194 1.66 5.31 -15.29
N ALA A 195 2.35 6.18 -16.03
CA ALA A 195 3.77 6.46 -15.80
C ALA A 195 4.00 7.12 -14.43
N VAL A 196 3.14 8.05 -14.01
CA VAL A 196 3.23 8.68 -12.68
C VAL A 196 3.13 7.63 -11.56
N ARG A 197 2.19 6.68 -11.66
CA ARG A 197 2.03 5.62 -10.65
C ARG A 197 3.31 4.80 -10.49
N VAL A 198 3.93 4.41 -11.61
CA VAL A 198 5.20 3.66 -11.61
C VAL A 198 6.33 4.52 -11.02
N LEU A 199 6.39 5.79 -11.41
CA LEU A 199 7.40 6.75 -10.96
C LEU A 199 7.35 6.94 -9.43
N VAL A 200 6.18 7.23 -8.87
CA VAL A 200 5.97 7.40 -7.42
C VAL A 200 6.26 6.09 -6.67
N HIS A 201 5.83 4.95 -7.22
CA HIS A 201 6.13 3.66 -6.61
C HIS A 201 7.63 3.39 -6.52
N ARG A 202 8.38 3.63 -7.61
CA ARG A 202 9.85 3.47 -7.63
C ARG A 202 10.54 4.42 -6.66
N ALA A 203 10.11 5.68 -6.62
CA ALA A 203 10.64 6.68 -5.69
C ALA A 203 10.45 6.25 -4.22
N ARG A 204 9.28 5.72 -3.86
CA ARG A 204 9.00 5.17 -2.51
C ARG A 204 9.88 3.97 -2.18
N ALA A 205 10.02 3.03 -3.13
CA ALA A 205 10.85 1.84 -2.92
C ALA A 205 12.31 2.19 -2.63
N ARG A 206 12.84 3.23 -3.29
CA ARG A 206 14.19 3.75 -3.06
C ARG A 206 14.38 4.46 -1.73
N LEU A 207 13.33 5.06 -1.16
CA LEU A 207 13.37 5.69 0.17
C LEU A 207 13.27 4.68 1.32
N SER A 208 12.58 3.57 1.09
CA SER A 208 12.44 2.48 2.06
C SER A 208 13.62 1.52 2.12
N ALA A 209 14.51 1.57 1.13
CA ALA A 209 15.78 0.86 1.11
C ALA A 209 16.83 1.59 1.96
#